data_AF-A0A7S2D4M2-F1
#
_entry.id   AF-A0A7S2D4M2-F1
#
_cell.length_a   1.000
_cell.length_b   1.000
_cell.length_c   1.000
_cell.angle_alpha   90.00
_cell.angle_beta   90.00
_cell.angle_gamma   90.00
#
_symmetry.space_group_name_H-M   'P 1'
#
loop_
_entity.id
_entity.type
_entity.pdbx_description
1 polymer ?
#
loop_
_entity_poly.entity_id
_entity_poly.type
_entity_poly.pdbx_seq_one_letter_code
_entity_poly.pdbx_strand_id
1 'polypeptide(L)'
;ERLAAFNAEELDMLLNGSRERWEPSAIIEYLKFDHGYTRNSRAVGYLLEIVCEFSAEEVSTFLKFVTGSPRLPVGGLARLSPRLTIVMKRPEEGISPDAYLPSVMTCANYVKLPDYSTKEVMRGRLLTAIYEGQGAFYLS
;
A
#
# COMPACT_ATOMS: atom_id res chain seq x y z
N GLU A 1 -18.43 -25.13 -23.31
CA GLU A 1 -18.05 -23.77 -23.75
C GLU A 1 -19.13 -22.77 -23.35
N ARG A 2 -18.81 -21.77 -22.51
CA ARG A 2 -19.63 -20.56 -22.34
C ARG A 2 -18.67 -19.40 -22.07
N LEU A 3 -18.25 -18.74 -23.15
CA LEU A 3 -17.65 -17.41 -23.08
C LEU A 3 -18.80 -16.43 -22.82
N ALA A 4 -19.03 -16.11 -21.54
CA ALA A 4 -19.90 -15.00 -21.18
C ALA A 4 -19.23 -13.71 -21.67
N ALA A 5 -19.93 -12.93 -22.49
CA ALA A 5 -19.47 -11.62 -22.89
C ALA A 5 -19.49 -10.72 -21.65
N PHE A 6 -18.30 -10.40 -21.13
CA PHE A 6 -18.14 -9.43 -20.05
C PHE A 6 -18.70 -8.08 -20.50
N ASN A 7 -19.44 -7.41 -19.63
CA ASN A 7 -19.83 -6.03 -19.89
C ASN A 7 -18.60 -5.11 -19.79
N ALA A 8 -18.71 -3.85 -20.26
CA ALA A 8 -17.56 -2.94 -20.31
C ALA A 8 -16.93 -2.68 -18.92
N GLU A 9 -17.72 -2.69 -17.85
CA GLU A 9 -17.25 -2.49 -16.48
C GLU A 9 -16.53 -3.74 -15.95
N GLU A 10 -17.05 -4.93 -16.24
CA GLU A 10 -16.41 -6.20 -15.91
C GLU A 10 -15.12 -6.40 -16.72
N LEU A 11 -15.09 -5.97 -17.98
CA LEU A 11 -13.92 -6.01 -18.84
C LEU A 11 -12.86 -5.00 -18.38
N ASP A 12 -13.25 -3.80 -17.97
CA ASP A 12 -12.34 -2.82 -17.35
C ASP A 12 -11.82 -3.33 -16.00
N MET A 13 -12.67 -3.95 -15.17
CA MET A 13 -12.25 -4.65 -13.95
C MET A 13 -11.31 -5.82 -14.25
N LEU A 14 -11.52 -6.57 -15.33
CA LEU A 14 -10.68 -7.71 -15.73
C LEU A 14 -9.33 -7.26 -16.27
N LEU A 15 -9.31 -6.20 -17.09
CA LEU A 15 -8.13 -5.72 -17.79
C LEU A 15 -7.28 -4.79 -16.92
N ASN A 16 -7.92 -3.90 -16.15
CA ASN A 16 -7.25 -2.87 -15.36
C ASN A 16 -7.20 -3.18 -13.86
N GLY A 17 -7.95 -4.19 -13.38
CA GLY A 17 -8.19 -4.39 -11.96
C GLY A 17 -9.11 -3.25 -11.49
N SER A 18 -10.14 -3.56 -10.71
CA SER A 18 -11.09 -2.56 -10.22
C SER A 18 -10.38 -1.27 -9.76
N ARG A 19 -10.50 -0.19 -10.55
CA ARG A 19 -10.29 1.18 -10.06
C ARG A 19 -11.48 1.50 -9.17
N GLU A 20 -11.62 0.78 -8.07
CA GLU A 20 -12.45 1.22 -6.95
C GLU A 20 -12.06 2.67 -6.67
N ARG A 21 -13.02 3.55 -6.43
CA ARG A 21 -12.69 4.90 -5.97
C ARG A 21 -11.88 4.71 -4.69
N TRP A 22 -10.60 5.06 -4.73
CA TRP A 22 -9.68 5.00 -3.60
C TRP A 22 -10.09 6.12 -2.65
N GLU A 23 -11.13 5.85 -1.86
CA GLU A 23 -11.61 6.73 -0.81
C GLU A 23 -11.03 6.26 0.53
N PRO A 24 -10.53 7.16 1.39
CA PRO A 24 -9.93 6.78 2.67
C PRO A 24 -10.82 5.86 3.51
N SER A 25 -12.12 6.16 3.55
CA SER A 25 -13.14 5.42 4.31
C SER A 25 -13.41 4.02 3.75
N ALA A 26 -13.20 3.78 2.46
CA ALA A 26 -13.35 2.47 1.86
C ALA A 26 -12.08 1.62 2.07
N ILE A 27 -10.91 2.20 1.83
CA ILE A 27 -9.62 1.51 1.93
C ILE A 27 -9.41 0.99 3.36
N ILE A 28 -9.70 1.81 4.37
CA ILE A 28 -9.44 1.47 5.77
C ILE A 28 -10.21 0.23 6.24
N GLU A 29 -11.35 -0.12 5.64
CA GLU A 29 -12.15 -1.33 5.95
C GLU A 29 -11.46 -2.63 5.51
N TYR A 30 -10.51 -2.53 4.58
CA TYR A 30 -9.79 -3.68 4.04
C TYR A 30 -8.39 -3.86 4.65
N LEU A 31 -7.92 -2.90 5.45
CA LEU A 31 -6.63 -2.94 6.12
C LEU A 31 -6.74 -3.50 7.53
N LYS A 32 -5.72 -4.26 7.94
CA LYS A 32 -5.49 -4.63 9.34
C LYS A 32 -4.42 -3.69 9.93
N PHE A 33 -4.62 -3.25 11.17
CA PHE A 33 -3.63 -2.49 11.92
C PHE A 33 -3.19 -3.28 13.15
N ASP A 34 -1.88 -3.32 13.42
CA ASP A 34 -1.34 -4.09 14.54
C ASP A 34 -0.06 -3.43 15.11
N HIS A 35 0.41 -3.97 16.24
CA HIS A 35 1.69 -3.62 16.89
C HIS A 35 1.96 -2.11 17.02
N GLY A 36 1.00 -1.37 17.56
CA GLY A 36 1.15 0.07 17.86
C GLY A 36 0.39 1.00 16.94
N TYR A 37 -0.16 0.50 15.83
CA TYR A 37 -1.14 1.26 15.05
C TYR A 37 -2.57 0.77 15.27
N THR A 38 -3.47 1.74 15.18
CA THR A 38 -4.92 1.55 15.18
C THR A 38 -5.51 2.34 14.01
N ARG A 39 -6.79 2.11 13.70
CA ARG A 39 -7.50 2.85 12.64
C ARG A 39 -7.46 4.38 12.84
N ASN A 40 -7.35 4.84 14.09
CA ASN A 40 -7.36 6.25 14.47
C ASN A 40 -5.95 6.84 14.60
N SER A 41 -4.89 6.06 14.36
CA SER A 41 -3.53 6.56 14.41
C SER A 41 -3.29 7.60 13.32
N ARG A 42 -2.64 8.71 13.66
CA ARG A 42 -2.28 9.79 12.73
C ARG A 42 -1.54 9.27 11.49
N ALA A 43 -0.58 8.36 11.68
CA ALA A 43 0.13 7.72 10.58
C ALA A 43 -0.78 6.94 9.61
N VAL A 44 -1.88 6.35 10.11
CA VAL A 44 -2.87 5.67 9.27
C VAL A 44 -3.65 6.69 8.44
N GLY A 45 -4.07 7.80 9.04
CA GLY A 45 -4.69 8.91 8.31
C GLY A 45 -3.80 9.42 7.18
N TYR A 46 -2.53 9.68 7.47
CA TYR A 46 -1.56 10.11 6.45
C TYR A 46 -1.41 9.09 5.33
N LEU A 47 -1.24 7.81 5.64
CA LEU A 47 -1.12 6.75 4.63
C LEU A 47 -2.33 6.73 3.69
N LEU A 48 -3.55 6.80 4.25
CA LEU A 48 -4.77 6.78 3.47
C LEU A 48 -4.87 7.99 2.54
N GLU A 49 -4.64 9.20 3.06
CA GLU A 49 -4.66 10.41 2.25
C GLU A 49 -3.62 10.36 1.12
N ILE A 50 -2.39 9.97 1.42
CA ILE A 50 -1.31 9.87 0.43
C ILE A 50 -1.68 8.92 -0.70
N VAL A 51 -2.21 7.76 -0.35
CA VAL A 51 -2.58 6.72 -1.31
C VAL A 51 -3.77 7.17 -2.18
N CYS A 52 -4.70 7.96 -1.64
CA CYS A 52 -5.80 8.53 -2.42
C CYS A 52 -5.34 9.66 -3.35
N GLU A 53 -4.24 10.34 -3.02
CA GLU A 53 -3.59 11.37 -3.83
C GLU A 53 -2.61 10.82 -4.87
N PHE A 54 -2.38 9.50 -4.90
CA PHE A 54 -1.50 8.89 -5.89
C PHE A 54 -2.12 8.93 -7.28
N SER A 55 -1.29 9.25 -8.27
CA SER A 55 -1.58 9.00 -9.67
C SER A 55 -1.77 7.50 -9.94
N ALA A 56 -2.37 7.16 -11.08
CA ALA A 56 -2.56 5.76 -11.45
C ALA A 56 -1.23 4.97 -11.52
N GLU A 57 -0.15 5.62 -11.93
CA GLU A 57 1.19 5.03 -11.98
C GLU A 57 1.75 4.80 -10.57
N GLU A 58 1.63 5.79 -9.67
CA GLU A 58 2.04 5.66 -8.28
C GLU A 58 1.24 4.56 -7.56
N VAL A 59 -0.08 4.44 -7.81
CA VAL A 59 -0.91 3.36 -7.26
C VAL A 59 -0.41 1.99 -7.71
N SER A 60 -0.18 1.80 -9.01
CA SER A 60 0.34 0.54 -9.57
C SER A 60 1.69 0.17 -8.94
N THR A 61 2.56 1.17 -8.81
CA THR A 61 3.91 1.04 -8.26
C THR A 61 3.89 0.74 -6.75
N PHE A 62 2.98 1.38 -6.01
CA PHE A 62 2.71 1.09 -4.60
C PHE A 62 2.15 -0.32 -4.39
N LEU A 63 1.17 -0.73 -5.21
CA LEU A 63 0.62 -2.09 -5.16
C LEU A 63 1.70 -3.14 -5.39
N LYS A 64 2.57 -2.92 -6.38
CA LYS A 64 3.71 -3.79 -6.64
C LYS A 64 4.66 -3.85 -5.45
N PHE A 65 4.93 -2.71 -4.81
CA PHE A 65 5.77 -2.64 -3.63
C PHE A 65 5.16 -3.43 -2.45
N VAL A 66 3.88 -3.28 -2.15
CA VAL A 66 3.27 -3.90 -0.95
C VAL A 66 2.77 -5.33 -1.16
N THR A 67 2.37 -5.70 -2.39
CA THR A 67 1.80 -7.02 -2.71
C THR A 67 2.66 -7.86 -3.65
N GLY A 68 3.69 -7.29 -4.27
CA GLY A 68 4.44 -7.93 -5.35
C GLY A 68 3.76 -7.86 -6.73
N SER A 69 2.50 -7.42 -6.81
CA SER A 69 1.74 -7.29 -8.06
C SER A 69 1.33 -5.84 -8.30
N PRO A 70 1.48 -5.30 -9.53
CA PRO A 70 1.03 -3.94 -9.86
C PRO A 70 -0.50 -3.79 -9.88
N ARG A 71 -1.23 -4.90 -9.77
CA ARG A 71 -2.70 -4.93 -9.79
C ARG A 71 -3.24 -5.78 -8.66
N LEU A 72 -4.38 -5.37 -8.12
CA LEU A 72 -5.14 -6.14 -7.15
C LEU A 72 -5.82 -7.35 -7.81
N PRO A 73 -6.12 -8.41 -7.03
CA PRO A 73 -6.95 -9.52 -7.51
C PRO A 73 -8.36 -9.04 -7.87
N VAL A 74 -9.09 -9.86 -8.64
CA VAL A 74 -10.51 -9.61 -8.91
C VAL A 74 -11.26 -9.50 -7.58
N GLY A 75 -11.96 -8.37 -7.36
CA GLY A 75 -12.59 -8.04 -6.09
C GLY A 75 -11.73 -7.18 -5.14
N GLY A 76 -10.62 -6.62 -5.62
CA GLY A 76 -9.92 -5.51 -4.97
C GLY A 76 -9.19 -5.85 -3.68
N LEU A 77 -9.03 -4.85 -2.81
CA LEU A 77 -8.34 -5.00 -1.52
C LEU A 77 -9.03 -6.03 -0.61
N ALA A 78 -10.36 -6.18 -0.73
CA ALA A 78 -11.16 -7.13 0.04
C ALA A 78 -10.75 -8.59 -0.20
N ARG A 79 -10.12 -8.90 -1.33
CA ARG A 79 -9.70 -10.25 -1.73
C ARG A 79 -8.21 -10.51 -1.53
N LEU A 80 -7.45 -9.57 -0.96
CA LEU A 80 -6.08 -9.84 -0.55
C LEU A 80 -6.08 -10.88 0.59
N SER A 81 -5.40 -12.00 0.34
CA SER A 81 -5.22 -13.08 1.30
C SER A 81 -3.73 -13.41 1.41
N PRO A 82 -3.09 -13.12 2.55
CA PRO A 82 -3.63 -12.47 3.75
C PRO A 82 -4.01 -10.99 3.53
N ARG A 83 -4.84 -10.43 4.42
CA ARG A 83 -5.19 -9.00 4.38
C ARG A 83 -3.95 -8.13 4.57
N LEU A 84 -3.91 -6.98 3.88
CA LEU A 84 -2.81 -6.03 4.02
C LEU A 84 -2.75 -5.50 5.46
N THR A 85 -1.66 -5.81 6.15
CA THR A 85 -1.45 -5.48 7.56
C THR A 85 -0.41 -4.37 7.70
N ILE A 86 -0.79 -3.27 8.37
CA ILE A 86 0.07 -2.11 8.62
C ILE A 86 0.46 -2.07 10.08
N VAL A 87 1.75 -1.98 10.36
CA VAL A 87 2.28 -1.99 11.73
C VAL A 87 3.34 -0.93 11.95
N MET A 88 3.53 -0.54 13.21
CA MET A 88 4.53 0.45 13.58
C MET A 88 5.94 -0.14 13.47
N LYS A 89 6.80 0.54 12.71
CA LYS A 89 8.25 0.32 12.75
C LYS A 89 8.84 1.22 13.83
N ARG A 90 9.34 0.62 14.91
CA ARG A 90 9.99 1.37 15.99
C ARG A 90 11.43 1.70 15.58
N PRO A 91 11.82 2.98 15.56
CA PRO A 91 13.22 3.36 15.38
C PRO A 91 14.04 2.98 16.62
N GLU A 92 15.36 2.98 16.47
CA GLU A 92 16.28 2.87 17.59
C GLU A 92 16.18 4.09 18.51
N GLU A 93 16.48 3.93 19.80
CA GLU A 93 16.38 5.02 20.77
C GLU A 93 17.26 6.20 20.37
N GLY A 94 16.68 7.41 20.40
CA GLY A 94 17.38 8.64 20.03
C GLY A 94 17.42 8.95 18.53
N ILE A 95 16.91 8.07 17.67
CA ILE A 95 16.82 8.31 16.22
C ILE A 95 15.39 8.65 15.82
N SER A 96 15.23 9.70 15.00
CA SER A 96 13.92 10.11 14.50
C SER A 96 13.29 9.01 13.61
N PRO A 97 11.98 8.71 13.72
CA PRO A 97 11.26 7.86 12.78
C PRO A 97 11.45 8.29 11.31
N ASP A 98 11.60 9.59 11.08
CA ASP A 98 11.78 10.21 9.76
C ASP A 98 13.08 9.81 9.05
N ALA A 99 14.05 9.24 9.78
CA ALA A 99 15.29 8.73 9.20
C ALA A 99 15.10 7.36 8.53
N TYR A 100 14.04 6.61 8.86
CA TYR A 100 13.86 5.25 8.36
C TYR A 100 12.94 5.21 7.15
N LEU A 101 13.25 4.31 6.22
CA LEU A 101 12.34 3.89 5.16
C LEU A 101 11.31 2.87 5.69
N PRO A 102 10.08 2.85 5.15
CA PRO A 102 9.17 1.75 5.39
C PRO A 102 9.74 0.45 4.82
N SER A 103 9.30 -0.68 5.35
CA SER A 103 9.67 -1.99 4.79
C SER A 103 8.46 -2.89 4.63
N VAL A 104 8.53 -3.78 3.64
CA VAL A 104 7.42 -4.64 3.25
C VAL A 104 7.85 -6.10 3.29
N MET A 105 6.90 -6.96 3.63
CA MET A 105 7.00 -8.40 3.46
C MET A 105 5.86 -8.81 2.53
N THR A 106 6.14 -8.77 1.23
CA THR A 106 5.14 -8.94 0.16
C THR A 106 4.39 -10.26 0.28
N CYS A 107 5.09 -11.37 0.56
CA CYS A 107 4.46 -12.68 0.76
C CYS A 107 3.42 -12.72 1.88
N ALA A 108 3.52 -11.80 2.85
CA ALA A 108 2.62 -11.70 3.99
C ALA A 108 1.63 -10.52 3.89
N ASN A 109 1.64 -9.76 2.77
CA ASN A 109 0.94 -8.48 2.63
C ASN A 109 1.09 -7.64 3.90
N TYR A 110 2.33 -7.34 4.27
CA TYR A 110 2.64 -6.75 5.58
C TYR A 110 3.60 -5.57 5.42
N VAL A 111 3.23 -4.42 5.98
CA VAL A 111 3.98 -3.16 5.88
C VAL A 111 4.37 -2.68 7.28
N LYS A 112 5.67 -2.48 7.48
CA LYS A 112 6.24 -1.84 8.67
C LYS A 112 6.50 -0.37 8.35
N LEU A 113 5.73 0.53 8.97
CA LEU A 113 5.72 1.96 8.69
C LEU A 113 6.17 2.73 9.94
N PRO A 114 7.23 3.56 9.88
CA PRO A 114 7.58 4.47 10.96
C PRO A 114 6.48 5.50 11.25
N ASP A 115 6.41 5.99 12.50
CA ASP A 115 5.45 7.03 12.89
C ASP A 115 6.00 8.41 12.51
N TYR A 116 5.93 8.72 11.22
CA TYR A 116 6.50 9.94 10.64
C TYR A 116 5.92 11.22 11.26
N SER A 117 6.74 12.27 11.30
CA SER A 117 6.36 13.57 11.86
C SER A 117 5.26 14.25 11.06
N THR A 118 5.31 14.18 9.71
CA THR A 118 4.30 14.79 8.82
C THR A 118 3.93 13.89 7.64
N LYS A 119 2.83 14.24 6.97
CA LYS A 119 2.36 13.56 5.75
C LYS A 119 3.37 13.68 4.60
N GLU A 120 4.00 14.83 4.45
CA GLU A 120 4.97 15.11 3.40
C GLU A 120 6.21 14.23 3.57
N VAL A 121 6.68 14.08 4.82
CA VAL A 121 7.79 13.17 5.15
C VAL A 121 7.40 11.73 4.83
N MET A 122 6.21 11.29 5.24
CA MET A 122 5.72 9.94 4.93
C MET A 122 5.64 9.70 3.41
N ARG A 123 5.09 10.65 2.64
CA ARG A 123 4.98 10.54 1.18
C ARG A 123 6.36 10.42 0.55
N GLY A 124 7.30 11.29 0.93
CA GLY A 124 8.67 11.25 0.45
C GLY A 124 9.33 9.90 0.73
N ARG A 125 9.25 9.40 1.97
CA ARG A 125 9.84 8.11 2.36
C ARG A 125 9.18 6.91 1.70
N LEU A 126 7.86 6.94 1.49
CA LEU A 126 7.15 5.92 0.74
C LEU A 126 7.64 5.88 -0.71
N LEU A 127 7.64 7.01 -1.41
CA LEU A 127 8.10 7.07 -2.80
C LEU A 127 9.56 6.64 -2.92
N THR A 128 10.44 7.11 -2.02
CA THR A 128 11.84 6.64 -1.97
C THR A 128 11.91 5.12 -1.85
N ALA A 129 11.23 4.51 -0.87
CA ALA A 129 11.26 3.06 -0.68
C ALA A 129 10.67 2.27 -1.86
N ILE A 130 9.61 2.80 -2.47
CA ILE A 130 8.97 2.20 -3.63
C ILE A 130 9.92 2.19 -4.84
N TYR A 131 10.59 3.30 -5.13
CA TYR A 131 11.49 3.40 -6.28
C TYR A 131 12.85 2.74 -6.05
N GLU A 132 13.43 2.87 -4.86
CA GLU A 132 14.68 2.19 -4.52
C GLU A 132 14.49 0.67 -4.40
N GLY A 133 13.33 0.21 -3.91
CA GLY A 133 12.98 -1.21 -3.84
C GLY A 133 12.66 -1.87 -5.18
N GLN A 134 12.54 -1.09 -6.26
CA GLN A 134 12.42 -1.61 -7.63
C GLN A 134 13.77 -1.88 -8.30
N GLY A 135 14.84 -1.28 -7.80
CA GLY A 135 16.19 -1.68 -8.17
C GLY A 135 16.43 -3.09 -7.67
N ALA A 136 16.51 -4.05 -8.60
CA ALA A 136 17.03 -5.37 -8.29
C ALA A 136 18.35 -5.19 -7.52
N PHE A 137 18.53 -5.95 -6.44
CA PHE A 137 19.74 -6.02 -5.64
C PHE A 137 21.01 -5.91 -6.51
N TYR A 138 21.57 -4.72 -6.63
CA TYR A 138 23.00 -4.55 -6.94
C TYR A 138 23.72 -4.68 -5.60
N LEU A 139 23.74 -5.90 -5.06
CA LEU A 139 24.74 -6.26 -4.07
C LEU A 139 26.07 -6.34 -4.82
N SER A 140 26.86 -5.28 -4.67
CA SER A 140 28.31 -5.29 -4.90
C SER A 140 29.00 -6.38 -4.08
#